data_AF-J6JFE7-F1
#
_entry.id   AF-J6JFE7-F1
#
_cell.length_a   1.000
_cell.length_b   1.000
_cell.length_c   1.000
_cell.angle_alpha   90.00
_cell.angle_beta   90.00
_cell.angle_gamma   90.00
#
_symmetry.space_group_name_H-M   'P 1'
#
loop_
_entity.id
_entity.type
_entity.pdbx_description
1 polymer ?
#
loop_
_entity_poly.entity_id
_entity_poly.type
_entity_poly.pdbx_seq_one_letter_code
_entity_poly.pdbx_strand_id
1 'polypeptide(L)' 'MRMAFRSTSSTQAEPNFQDTVYACEQCGTEIVRTTYRAIDAVDPARAA' A
#
# COMPACT_ATOMS: atom_id res chain seq x y z
N MET A 1 19.41 -6.75 -36.77
CA MET A 1 19.61 -6.66 -35.30
C MET A 1 18.25 -6.57 -34.63
N ARG A 2 17.83 -7.58 -33.87
CA ARG A 2 16.58 -7.55 -33.10
C ARG A 2 16.88 -6.98 -31.72
N MET A 3 16.45 -5.75 -31.44
CA MET A 3 16.54 -5.18 -30.10
C MET A 3 15.46 -5.82 -29.23
N ALA A 4 15.87 -6.52 -28.17
CA ALA A 4 14.99 -7.05 -27.15
C ALA A 4 14.72 -5.95 -26.13
N PHE A 5 13.50 -5.40 -26.13
CA PHE A 5 13.06 -4.50 -25.07
C PHE A 5 12.87 -5.33 -23.80
N ARG A 6 13.78 -5.16 -22.84
CA ARG A 6 13.62 -5.70 -21.49
C ARG A 6 12.73 -4.75 -20.71
N SER A 7 11.46 -5.09 -20.57
CA SER A 7 10.55 -4.39 -19.67
C SER A 7 11.00 -4.63 -18.24
N THR A 8 11.66 -3.65 -17.63
CA THR A 8 11.86 -3.64 -16.18
C THR A 8 10.52 -3.30 -15.54
N SER A 9 9.78 -4.30 -15.06
CA SER A 9 8.61 -4.04 -14.21
C SER A 9 9.11 -3.47 -12.88
N SER A 10 9.13 -2.15 -12.78
CA SER A 10 9.24 -1.47 -11.49
C SER A 10 7.91 -1.68 -10.77
N THR A 11 7.83 -2.68 -9.90
CA THR A 11 6.74 -2.76 -8.92
C THR A 11 6.99 -1.63 -7.92
N GLN A 12 6.54 -0.42 -8.25
CA GLN A 12 6.47 0.65 -7.28
C GLN A 12 5.52 0.16 -6.18
N ALA A 13 6.03 0.00 -4.96
CA ALA A 13 5.19 -0.40 -3.84
C ALA A 13 4.18 0.73 -3.61
N GLU A 14 2.94 0.53 -4.04
CA GLU A 14 1.88 1.49 -3.74
C GLU A 14 1.64 1.46 -2.22
N PRO A 15 1.64 2.63 -1.55
CA PRO A 15 1.31 2.69 -0.14
C PRO A 15 -0.10 2.12 0.08
N ASN A 16 -0.23 1.24 1.06
CA ASN A 16 -1.53 0.68 1.40
C ASN A 16 -2.25 1.67 2.32
N PHE A 17 -3.34 2.25 1.80
CA PHE A 17 -4.27 3.05 2.57
C PHE A 17 -5.45 2.19 2.97
N GLN A 18 -5.77 2.18 4.27
CA GLN A 18 -6.94 1.49 4.79
C GLN A 18 -7.78 2.47 5.61
N ASP A 19 -8.96 2.79 5.10
CA ASP A 19 -9.95 3.59 5.82
C ASP A 19 -10.84 2.68 6.67
N THR A 20 -11.07 3.07 7.92
CA THR A 20 -12.03 2.43 8.82
C THR A 20 -13.01 3.47 9.31
N VAL A 21 -14.31 3.21 9.14
CA VAL A 21 -15.38 4.09 9.62
C VAL A 21 -15.88 3.57 10.97
N TYR A 22 -15.94 4.46 11.94
CA TYR A 22 -16.51 4.20 13.26
C TYR A 22 -17.73 5.09 13.46
N ALA A 23 -18.85 4.51 13.87
CA ALA A 23 -20.02 5.27 14.27
C ALA A 23 -20.06 5.38 15.80
N CYS A 24 -20.37 6.56 16.32
CA CYS A 24 -20.64 6.74 17.74
C CYS A 24 -22.05 6.26 18.07
N GLU A 25 -22.17 5.23 18.92
CA GLU A 25 -23.45 4.66 19.35
C GLU A 25 -24.34 5.64 20.14
N GLN A 26 -23.77 6.74 20.66
CA GLN A 26 -24.51 7.71 21.48
C GLN A 26 -25.04 8.92 20.71
N CYS A 27 -24.31 9.37 19.68
CA CYS A 27 -24.66 10.57 18.92
C CYS A 27 -24.74 10.37 17.40
N GLY A 28 -24.47 9.15 16.91
CA GLY A 28 -24.53 8.79 15.49
C GLY A 28 -23.45 9.44 14.63
N THR A 29 -22.49 10.13 15.22
CA THR A 29 -21.40 10.77 14.48
C THR A 29 -20.43 9.73 13.92
N GLU A 30 -20.10 9.86 12.65
CA GLU A 30 -19.12 9.00 11.97
C GLU A 30 -17.72 9.60 12.06
N ILE A 31 -16.74 8.75 12.37
CA ILE A 31 -15.32 9.09 12.44
C ILE A 31 -14.59 8.19 11.45
N VAL A 32 -13.90 8.80 10.49
CA VAL A 32 -13.05 8.08 9.53
C VAL A 32 -11.62 8.05 10.06
N ARG A 33 -11.07 6.85 10.25
CA ARG A 33 -9.66 6.64 10.57
C ARG A 33 -8.95 6.10 9.33
N THR A 34 -8.10 6.93 8.75
CA THR A 34 -7.20 6.52 7.67
C THR A 34 -5.92 5.96 8.27
N THR A 35 -5.61 4.72 7.95
CA THR A 35 -4.34 4.07 8.33
C THR A 35 -3.42 4.03 7.13
N TYR A 36 -2.22 4.59 7.29
CA TYR A 36 -1.15 4.53 6.29
C TYR A 36 -0.19 3.39 6.65
N ARG A 37 0.00 2.45 5.72
CA ARG A 37 1.07 1.45 5.82
C ARG A 37 2.01 1.61 4.64
N ALA A 38 3.21 2.11 4.93
CA ALA A 38 4.33 1.99 4.00
C ALA A 38 4.62 0.49 3.83
N ILE A 39 4.39 -0.03 2.63
CA ILE A 39 4.94 -1.32 2.25
C ILE A 39 6.40 -1.02 1.91
N ASP A 40 7.29 -1.22 2.88
CA ASP A 40 8.72 -1.28 2.56
C ASP A 40 8.89 -2.34 1.48
N ALA A 41 9.52 -1.98 0.36
CA ALA A 41 9.91 -2.97 -0.64
C ALA A 41 10.71 -4.03 0.11
N VAL A 42 10.17 -5.23 0.23
CA VAL A 42 10.88 -6.36 0.83
C VAL A 42 12.12 -6.53 -0.02
N ASP A 43 13.29 -6.14 0.52
CA ASP A 43 14.56 -6.40 -0.12
C ASP A 43 14.74 -7.93 -0.12
N PRO A 44 14.65 -8.60 -1.28
CA PRO A 44 14.76 -10.06 -1.34
C PRO A 44 16.17 -10.53 -0.93
N ALA A 45 17.16 -9.63 -0.80
CA ALA A 45 18.50 -9.97 -0.35
C ALA A 45 18.61 -10.18 1.17
N ARG A 46 17.61 -9.77 1.98
CA ARG A 46 17.64 -9.90 3.45
C ARG A 46 16.88 -11.13 3.98
N ALA A 47 16.31 -11.95 3.08
CA ALA A 47 15.54 -13.13 3.42
C ALA A 47 16.33 -14.46 3.29
N ALA A 48 17.66 -14.39 3.11
CA ALA A 48 18.56 -15.54 2.99
C ALA A 48 19.58 -15.59 4.13
#